data_AF-A0A7K1VP00-F1
#
_entry.id   AF-A0A7K1VP00-F1
#
_cell.length_a   1.000
_cell.length_b   1.000
_cell.length_c   1.000
_cell.angle_alpha   90.00
_cell.angle_beta   90.00
_cell.angle_gamma   90.00
#
_symmetry.space_group_name_H-M   'P 1'
#
loop_
_entity.id
_entity.type
_entity.pdbx_description
1 polymer ?
#
loop_
_entity_poly.entity_id
_entity_poly.type
_entity_poly.pdbx_seq_one_letter_code
_entity_poly.pdbx_strand_id
1 'polypeptide(L)'
;MQWWNEFVTWIQTTDGHRSVFLAVVILLAVVIGVIVTAAVFRGSIARLIRQQEHERKNAVIATLIDAAVDASAWNVLTQSERILSDRAAAQAETHLRLLPIKGSGVAANWAAHELADLKHTSSTGGYQTQASIGEFRDRLVQWRDKPSRARKAFLADLERWRFSETSRPETPAAPGSERAPSSETAPTTRVATEPSTAQPAPPAAPVVIGAGTAESSDTSYQRPSTPTIVLPPAPSASSHDETRQLLDDVDRLDVPSRERPVEELPPVEQPSPASNDETREESPTTAPSARSAD
;
A
#
# COMPACT_ATOMS: atom_id res chain seq x y z
N MET A 1 -46.33 -4.10 48.99
CA MET A 1 -46.34 -5.39 49.72
C MET A 1 -47.52 -6.26 49.32
N GLN A 2 -48.77 -5.75 49.31
CA GLN A 2 -49.95 -6.54 48.88
C GLN A 2 -49.88 -7.06 47.43
N TRP A 3 -49.44 -6.22 46.48
CA TRP A 3 -49.28 -6.63 45.07
C TRP A 3 -48.35 -7.83 44.85
N TRP A 4 -47.30 -7.95 45.67
CA TRP A 4 -46.35 -9.06 45.60
C TRP A 4 -46.99 -10.36 46.10
N ASN A 5 -47.74 -10.30 47.20
CA ASN A 5 -48.46 -11.47 47.71
C ASN A 5 -49.57 -11.91 46.76
N GLU A 6 -50.32 -10.99 46.17
CA GLU A 6 -51.35 -11.29 45.16
C GLU A 6 -50.77 -11.94 43.91
N PHE A 7 -49.59 -11.50 43.48
CA PHE A 7 -48.87 -12.13 42.37
C PHE A 7 -48.44 -13.56 42.71
N VAL A 8 -47.87 -13.78 43.90
CA VAL A 8 -47.41 -15.11 44.34
C VAL A 8 -48.57 -16.08 44.51
N THR A 9 -49.71 -15.64 45.07
CA THR A 9 -50.89 -16.49 45.22
C THR A 9 -51.54 -16.81 43.88
N TRP A 10 -51.58 -15.85 42.95
CA TRP A 10 -52.03 -16.08 41.58
C TRP A 10 -51.14 -17.09 40.84
N ILE A 11 -49.81 -17.00 40.98
CA ILE A 11 -48.86 -17.92 40.34
C ILE A 11 -49.11 -19.38 40.75
N GLN A 12 -49.54 -19.60 42.01
CA GLN A 12 -49.84 -20.92 42.55
C GLN A 12 -51.18 -21.49 42.04
N THR A 13 -52.00 -20.66 41.37
CA THR A 13 -53.24 -21.12 40.72
C THR A 13 -52.91 -21.82 39.39
N THR A 14 -53.72 -22.79 38.96
CA THR A 14 -53.53 -23.57 37.72
C THR A 14 -53.37 -22.69 36.48
N ASP A 15 -54.12 -21.60 36.37
CA ASP A 15 -54.06 -20.66 35.24
C ASP A 15 -52.80 -19.77 35.29
N GLY A 16 -52.33 -19.42 36.49
CA GLY A 16 -51.09 -18.67 36.69
C GLY A 16 -49.86 -19.49 36.29
N HIS A 17 -49.81 -20.76 36.70
CA HIS A 17 -48.75 -21.69 36.30
C HIS A 17 -48.65 -21.86 34.77
N ARG A 18 -49.78 -22.03 34.07
CA ARG A 18 -49.78 -22.14 32.59
C ARG A 18 -49.25 -20.89 31.91
N SER A 19 -49.68 -19.71 32.37
CA SER A 19 -49.28 -18.42 31.81
C SER A 19 -47.78 -18.17 32.00
N VAL A 20 -47.26 -18.45 33.20
CA VAL A 20 -45.83 -18.31 33.50
C VAL A 20 -44.99 -19.31 32.72
N PHE A 21 -45.45 -20.56 32.59
CA PHE A 21 -44.75 -21.55 31.78
C PHE A 21 -44.63 -21.09 30.32
N LEU A 22 -45.73 -20.59 29.73
CA LEU A 22 -45.72 -20.06 28.36
C LEU A 22 -44.75 -18.87 28.22
N ALA A 23 -44.77 -17.94 29.17
CA ALA A 23 -43.86 -16.79 29.18
C ALA A 23 -42.39 -17.23 29.26
N VAL A 24 -42.06 -18.20 30.12
CA VAL A 24 -40.69 -18.75 30.22
C VAL A 24 -40.28 -19.46 28.94
N VAL A 25 -41.17 -20.22 28.30
CA VAL A 25 -40.89 -20.88 27.02
C VAL A 25 -40.62 -19.87 25.92
N ILE A 26 -41.42 -18.80 25.82
CA ILE A 26 -41.20 -17.72 24.84
C ILE A 26 -39.87 -17.01 25.11
N LEU A 27 -39.58 -16.68 26.37
CA LEU A 27 -38.31 -16.06 26.75
C LEU A 27 -37.12 -16.95 26.38
N LEU A 28 -37.22 -18.25 26.66
CA LEU A 28 -36.18 -19.22 26.30
C LEU A 28 -36.02 -19.33 24.77
N ALA A 29 -37.12 -19.34 24.02
CA ALA A 29 -37.09 -19.36 22.56
C ALA A 29 -36.40 -18.11 21.98
N VAL A 30 -36.69 -16.93 22.53
CA VAL A 30 -36.03 -15.67 22.14
C VAL A 30 -34.54 -15.72 22.49
N VAL A 31 -34.17 -16.17 23.69
CA VAL A 31 -32.77 -16.29 24.13
C VAL A 31 -32.00 -17.23 23.21
N ILE A 32 -32.55 -18.41 22.91
CA ILE A 32 -31.93 -19.36 21.98
C ILE A 32 -31.82 -18.74 20.58
N GLY A 33 -32.85 -18.06 20.10
CA GLY A 33 -32.84 -17.35 18.81
C GLY A 33 -31.71 -16.32 18.72
N VAL A 34 -31.51 -15.52 19.76
CA VAL A 34 -30.41 -14.54 19.85
C VAL A 34 -29.05 -15.24 19.88
N ILE A 35 -28.89 -16.30 20.67
CA ILE A 35 -27.63 -17.06 20.77
C ILE A 35 -27.25 -17.67 19.41
N VAL A 36 -28.20 -18.33 18.74
CA VAL A 36 -27.96 -18.95 17.43
C VAL A 36 -27.61 -17.89 16.38
N THR A 37 -28.36 -16.79 16.34
CA THR A 37 -28.11 -15.69 15.41
C THR A 37 -26.71 -15.09 15.64
N ALA A 38 -26.34 -14.83 16.90
CA ALA A 38 -25.03 -14.32 17.26
C ALA A 38 -23.89 -15.29 16.90
N ALA A 39 -24.08 -16.60 17.13
CA ALA A 39 -23.09 -17.63 16.81
C ALA A 39 -22.82 -17.72 15.30
N VAL A 40 -23.87 -17.70 14.48
CA VAL A 40 -23.75 -17.70 13.02
C VAL A 40 -23.06 -16.42 12.54
N PHE A 41 -23.49 -15.27 13.02
CA PHE A 41 -22.90 -13.98 12.63
C PHE A 41 -21.41 -13.91 12.97
N ARG A 42 -21.04 -14.33 14.19
CA ARG A 42 -19.64 -14.42 14.65
C ARG A 42 -18.82 -15.37 13.78
N GLY A 43 -19.39 -16.54 13.45
CA GLY A 43 -18.74 -17.54 12.60
C GLY A 43 -18.47 -17.04 11.19
N SER A 44 -19.46 -16.40 10.57
CA SER A 44 -19.38 -15.84 9.22
C SER A 44 -18.35 -14.72 9.11
N ILE A 45 -18.34 -13.77 10.06
CA ILE A 45 -17.35 -12.69 10.09
C ILE A 45 -15.95 -13.24 10.29
N ALA A 46 -15.77 -14.17 11.24
CA ALA A 46 -14.46 -14.76 11.49
C ALA A 46 -13.95 -15.54 10.27
N ARG A 47 -14.83 -16.21 9.53
CA ARG A 47 -14.49 -16.90 8.28
C ARG A 47 -14.07 -15.90 7.19
N LEU A 48 -14.83 -14.83 7.01
CA LEU A 48 -14.53 -13.79 6.01
C LEU A 48 -13.18 -13.13 6.29
N ILE A 49 -12.89 -12.77 7.54
CA ILE A 49 -11.60 -12.18 7.94
C ILE A 49 -10.46 -13.15 7.62
N ARG A 50 -10.58 -14.43 8.00
CA ARG A 50 -9.55 -15.43 7.69
C ARG A 50 -9.32 -15.57 6.18
N GLN A 51 -10.39 -15.58 5.38
CA GLN A 51 -10.28 -15.66 3.93
C GLN A 51 -9.55 -14.43 3.35
N GLN A 52 -9.94 -13.22 3.76
CA GLN A 52 -9.27 -11.98 3.36
C GLN A 52 -7.78 -11.95 3.73
N GLU A 53 -7.43 -12.47 4.91
CA GLU A 53 -6.03 -12.61 5.33
C GLU A 53 -5.23 -13.56 4.43
N HIS A 54 -5.84 -14.66 3.97
CA HIS A 54 -5.19 -15.57 3.03
C HIS A 54 -5.05 -14.96 1.63
N GLU A 55 -6.06 -14.25 1.16
CA GLU A 55 -6.05 -13.55 -0.13
C GLU A 55 -4.98 -12.44 -0.14
N ARG A 56 -4.90 -11.60 0.89
CA ARG A 56 -3.87 -10.56 1.02
C ARG A 56 -2.46 -11.13 1.01
N LYS A 57 -2.24 -12.26 1.71
CA LYS A 57 -0.94 -12.95 1.72
C LYS A 57 -0.55 -13.44 0.33
N ASN A 58 -1.47 -14.09 -0.35
CA ASN A 58 -1.22 -14.61 -1.71
C ASN A 58 -1.00 -13.47 -2.70
N ALA A 59 -1.73 -12.37 -2.58
CA ALA A 59 -1.56 -11.19 -3.43
C ALA A 59 -0.15 -10.60 -3.27
N VAL A 60 0.32 -10.39 -2.04
CA VAL A 60 1.66 -9.85 -1.80
C VAL A 60 2.76 -10.79 -2.30
N ILE A 61 2.59 -12.11 -2.13
CA ILE A 61 3.56 -13.08 -2.65
C ILE A 61 3.57 -13.03 -4.18
N ALA A 62 2.41 -12.92 -4.83
CA ALA A 62 2.32 -12.79 -6.27
C ALA A 62 3.02 -11.52 -6.77
N THR A 63 2.79 -10.36 -6.14
CA THR A 63 3.46 -9.11 -6.53
C THR A 63 4.97 -9.15 -6.30
N LEU A 64 5.41 -9.88 -5.27
CA LEU A 64 6.84 -10.04 -5.00
C LEU A 64 7.52 -10.99 -6.01
N ILE A 65 6.83 -12.04 -6.45
CA ILE A 65 7.31 -12.93 -7.52
C ILE A 65 7.38 -12.18 -8.86
N ASP A 66 6.38 -11.34 -9.15
CA ASP A 66 6.38 -10.49 -10.34
C ASP A 66 7.59 -9.54 -10.34
N ALA A 67 7.86 -8.87 -9.21
CA ALA A 67 9.06 -8.06 -9.01
C ALA A 67 10.36 -8.89 -9.16
N ALA A 68 10.37 -10.16 -8.77
CA ALA A 68 11.52 -11.05 -8.95
C ALA A 68 11.75 -11.42 -10.43
N VAL A 69 10.69 -11.56 -11.21
CA VAL A 69 10.78 -11.75 -12.66
C VAL A 69 11.36 -10.51 -13.33
N ASP A 70 10.88 -9.32 -13.00
CA ASP A 70 11.45 -8.08 -13.53
C ASP A 70 12.92 -7.89 -13.11
N ALA A 71 13.25 -8.20 -11.85
CA ALA A 71 14.62 -8.21 -11.34
C ALA A 71 15.53 -9.17 -12.13
N SER A 72 15.02 -10.35 -12.49
CA SER A 72 15.77 -11.33 -13.30
C SER A 72 16.02 -10.86 -14.74
N ALA A 73 15.14 -10.02 -15.27
CA ALA A 73 15.22 -9.46 -16.62
C ALA A 73 15.88 -8.08 -16.66
N TRP A 74 16.36 -7.57 -15.52
CA TRP A 74 16.80 -6.18 -15.32
C TRP A 74 17.73 -5.63 -16.41
N ASN A 75 18.67 -6.45 -16.89
CA ASN A 75 19.63 -6.05 -17.92
C ASN A 75 18.99 -5.77 -19.29
N VAL A 76 17.83 -6.37 -19.58
CA VAL A 76 17.09 -6.22 -20.85
C VAL A 76 16.05 -5.11 -20.79
N LEU A 77 15.63 -4.70 -19.58
CA LEU A 77 14.69 -3.59 -19.39
C LEU A 77 15.31 -2.25 -19.82
N THR A 78 14.48 -1.39 -20.42
CA THR A 78 14.81 0.02 -20.68
C THR A 78 14.89 0.83 -19.39
N GLN A 79 15.49 2.02 -19.44
CA GLN A 79 15.63 2.88 -18.25
C GLN A 79 14.27 3.28 -17.64
N SER A 80 13.24 3.53 -18.47
CA SER A 80 11.89 3.82 -17.99
C SER A 80 11.24 2.63 -17.29
N GLU A 81 11.40 1.43 -17.84
CA GLU A 81 10.86 0.20 -17.25
C GLU A 81 11.55 -0.15 -15.93
N ARG A 82 12.86 0.10 -15.82
CA ARG A 82 13.63 -0.09 -14.58
C ARG A 82 13.08 0.74 -13.42
N ILE A 83 12.71 2.01 -13.67
CA ILE A 83 12.13 2.88 -12.64
C ILE A 83 10.77 2.36 -12.18
N LEU A 84 9.94 1.88 -13.11
CA LEU A 84 8.64 1.29 -12.78
C LEU A 84 8.79 -0.01 -11.99
N SER A 85 9.71 -0.87 -12.40
CA SER A 85 10.05 -2.11 -11.71
C SER A 85 10.56 -1.87 -10.29
N ASP A 86 11.47 -0.90 -10.10
CA ASP A 86 11.96 -0.53 -8.77
C ASP A 86 10.83 -0.03 -7.86
N ARG A 87 9.91 0.77 -8.41
CA ARG A 87 8.72 1.23 -7.68
C ARG A 87 7.81 0.07 -7.30
N ALA A 88 7.55 -0.85 -8.23
CA ALA A 88 6.72 -2.03 -7.99
C ALA A 88 7.35 -2.93 -6.90
N ALA A 89 8.66 -3.15 -6.96
CA ALA A 89 9.41 -3.91 -5.95
C ALA A 89 9.31 -3.24 -4.56
N ALA A 90 9.53 -1.92 -4.47
CA ALA A 90 9.42 -1.17 -3.22
C ALA A 90 8.00 -1.19 -2.63
N GLN A 91 6.97 -1.13 -3.49
CA GLN A 91 5.58 -1.27 -3.08
C GLN A 91 5.29 -2.67 -2.55
N ALA A 92 5.70 -3.72 -3.28
CA ALA A 92 5.52 -5.10 -2.86
C ALA A 92 6.20 -5.38 -1.51
N GLU A 93 7.42 -4.87 -1.30
CA GLU A 93 8.13 -4.97 -0.03
C GLU A 93 7.39 -4.23 1.10
N THR A 94 6.90 -3.02 0.83
CA THR A 94 6.12 -2.26 1.82
C THR A 94 4.86 -3.02 2.22
N HIS A 95 4.11 -3.57 1.27
CA HIS A 95 2.94 -4.41 1.55
C HIS A 95 3.32 -5.67 2.35
N LEU A 96 4.47 -6.27 2.07
CA LEU A 96 4.99 -7.40 2.84
C LEU A 96 5.26 -7.02 4.29
N ARG A 97 5.87 -5.86 4.57
CA ARG A 97 6.13 -5.37 5.94
C ARG A 97 4.84 -5.12 6.72
N LEU A 98 3.80 -4.63 6.04
CA LEU A 98 2.50 -4.31 6.63
C LEU A 98 1.62 -5.54 6.91
N LEU A 99 1.99 -6.72 6.43
CA LEU A 99 1.22 -7.95 6.70
C LEU A 99 1.23 -8.28 8.21
N PRO A 100 0.07 -8.62 8.80
CA PRO A 100 -0.05 -8.97 10.22
C PRO A 100 0.41 -10.42 10.47
N ILE A 101 1.67 -10.72 10.12
CA ILE A 101 2.25 -12.07 10.20
C ILE A 101 3.58 -11.99 10.93
N LYS A 102 3.85 -12.99 11.77
CA LYS A 102 5.12 -13.10 12.48
C LYS A 102 6.28 -13.14 11.49
N GLY A 103 7.22 -12.22 11.66
CA GLY A 103 8.42 -12.15 10.84
C GLY A 103 8.22 -11.53 9.46
N SER A 104 7.12 -10.81 9.21
CA SER A 104 6.90 -10.04 7.97
C SER A 104 8.07 -9.11 7.65
N GLY A 105 8.53 -8.31 8.62
CA GLY A 105 9.69 -7.43 8.43
C GLY A 105 11.00 -8.18 8.14
N VAL A 106 11.19 -9.37 8.70
CA VAL A 106 12.37 -10.21 8.40
C VAL A 106 12.28 -10.75 6.97
N ALA A 107 11.10 -11.25 6.57
CA ALA A 107 10.85 -11.72 5.22
C ALA A 107 11.04 -10.60 4.19
N ALA A 108 10.63 -9.36 4.52
CA ALA A 108 10.85 -8.19 3.67
C ALA A 108 12.35 -7.88 3.49
N ASN A 109 13.13 -7.84 4.58
CA ASN A 109 14.58 -7.62 4.47
C ASN A 109 15.26 -8.73 3.67
N TRP A 110 14.86 -9.99 3.90
CA TRP A 110 15.36 -11.13 3.14
C TRP A 110 15.01 -11.02 1.65
N ALA A 111 13.75 -10.68 1.34
CA ALA A 111 13.28 -10.53 -0.03
C ALA A 111 13.98 -9.37 -0.76
N ALA A 112 14.21 -8.24 -0.09
CA ALA A 112 14.94 -7.12 -0.66
C ALA A 112 16.38 -7.50 -1.05
N HIS A 113 17.04 -8.31 -0.21
CA HIS A 113 18.39 -8.81 -0.52
C HIS A 113 18.37 -9.79 -1.70
N GLU A 114 17.44 -10.75 -1.73
CA GLU A 114 17.32 -11.67 -2.88
C GLU A 114 16.97 -10.94 -4.17
N LEU A 115 16.07 -9.96 -4.13
CA LEU A 115 15.76 -9.14 -5.31
C LEU A 115 16.99 -8.40 -5.83
N ALA A 116 17.84 -7.89 -4.94
CA ALA A 116 19.10 -7.27 -5.33
C ALA A 116 20.09 -8.28 -5.94
N ASP A 117 20.16 -9.50 -5.40
CA ASP A 117 21.01 -10.56 -5.94
C ASP A 117 20.50 -11.07 -7.31
N LEU A 118 19.19 -11.17 -7.49
CA LEU A 118 18.54 -11.46 -8.79
C LEU A 118 18.87 -10.38 -9.82
N LYS A 119 18.80 -9.10 -9.44
CA LYS A 119 19.21 -7.98 -10.31
C LYS A 119 20.68 -8.10 -10.70
N HIS A 120 21.56 -8.44 -9.76
CA HIS A 120 22.98 -8.61 -10.02
C HIS A 120 23.27 -9.78 -10.99
N THR A 121 22.66 -10.94 -10.72
CA THR A 121 22.82 -12.17 -11.52
C THR A 121 22.11 -12.13 -12.87
N SER A 122 21.16 -11.20 -13.09
CA SER A 122 20.50 -10.97 -14.40
C SER A 122 21.48 -10.74 -15.56
N SER A 123 22.66 -10.18 -15.25
CA SER A 123 23.72 -9.92 -16.22
C SER A 123 24.48 -11.17 -16.68
N THR A 124 24.50 -12.24 -15.86
CA THR A 124 25.44 -13.37 -15.99
C THR A 124 24.82 -14.61 -16.66
N GLY A 125 23.48 -14.71 -16.75
CA GLY A 125 22.84 -15.70 -17.63
C GLY A 125 21.64 -16.44 -17.02
N GLY A 126 20.59 -16.59 -17.84
CA GLY A 126 19.23 -16.87 -17.39
C GLY A 126 18.93 -18.24 -16.76
N TYR A 127 19.72 -19.29 -16.98
CA TYR A 127 19.38 -20.61 -16.39
C TYR A 127 19.50 -20.63 -14.87
N GLN A 128 20.54 -20.02 -14.32
CA GLN A 128 20.71 -19.91 -12.86
C GLN A 128 19.68 -18.96 -12.26
N THR A 129 19.35 -17.90 -12.99
CA THR A 129 18.34 -16.92 -12.56
C THR A 129 16.93 -17.52 -12.52
N GLN A 130 16.57 -18.39 -13.47
CA GLN A 130 15.27 -19.08 -13.42
C GLN A 130 15.18 -20.06 -12.23
N ALA A 131 16.27 -20.74 -11.89
CA ALA A 131 16.32 -21.62 -10.72
C ALA A 131 16.19 -20.82 -9.41
N SER A 132 16.88 -19.68 -9.30
CA SER A 132 16.80 -18.82 -8.11
C SER A 132 15.42 -18.18 -7.92
N ILE A 133 14.72 -17.80 -9.00
CA ILE A 133 13.32 -17.36 -8.93
C ILE A 133 12.42 -18.48 -8.37
N GLY A 134 12.64 -19.73 -8.80
CA GLY A 134 11.94 -20.90 -8.29
C GLY A 134 12.15 -21.07 -6.78
N GLU A 135 13.39 -21.00 -6.31
CA GLU A 135 13.72 -21.07 -4.89
C GLU A 135 13.12 -19.90 -4.10
N PHE A 136 13.20 -18.69 -4.64
CA PHE A 136 12.62 -17.49 -4.05
C PHE A 136 11.12 -17.66 -3.79
N ARG A 137 10.37 -18.08 -4.82
CA ARG A 137 8.95 -18.40 -4.72
C ARG A 137 8.70 -19.47 -3.65
N ASP A 138 9.43 -20.57 -3.70
CA ASP A 138 9.19 -21.72 -2.82
C ASP A 138 9.45 -21.35 -1.35
N ARG A 139 10.44 -20.50 -1.09
CA ARG A 139 10.71 -19.94 0.25
C ARG A 139 9.61 -18.99 0.73
N LEU A 140 9.06 -18.15 -0.15
CA LEU A 140 7.91 -17.30 0.18
C LEU A 140 6.64 -18.11 0.46
N VAL A 141 6.41 -19.19 -0.31
CA VAL A 141 5.32 -20.14 -0.07
C VAL A 141 5.52 -20.88 1.26
N GLN A 142 6.74 -21.33 1.55
CA GLN A 142 7.05 -21.95 2.84
C GLN A 142 6.84 -20.96 3.99
N TRP A 143 7.17 -19.68 3.81
CA TRP A 143 6.89 -18.64 4.79
C TRP A 143 5.40 -18.40 5.00
N ARG A 144 4.60 -18.36 3.92
CA ARG A 144 3.14 -18.28 4.01
C ARG A 144 2.57 -19.41 4.86
N ASP A 145 3.02 -20.64 4.61
CA ASP A 145 2.47 -21.83 5.24
C ASP A 145 2.98 -22.01 6.68
N LYS A 146 4.26 -21.68 6.93
CA LYS A 146 4.94 -21.85 8.23
C LYS A 146 5.82 -20.63 8.57
N PRO A 147 5.23 -19.47 8.92
CA PRO A 147 5.97 -18.21 9.08
C PRO A 147 7.00 -18.26 10.20
N SER A 148 6.70 -18.95 11.31
CA SER A 148 7.64 -19.08 12.44
C SER A 148 8.90 -19.86 12.09
N ARG A 149 8.80 -20.87 11.21
CA ARG A 149 9.95 -21.69 10.78
C ARG A 149 10.75 -20.95 9.72
N ALA A 150 10.06 -20.42 8.71
CA ALA A 150 10.71 -19.67 7.64
C ALA A 150 11.42 -18.41 8.15
N ARG A 151 10.86 -17.72 9.16
CA ARG A 151 11.55 -16.61 9.83
C ARG A 151 12.94 -16.99 10.32
N LYS A 152 13.11 -18.19 10.90
CA LYS A 152 14.43 -18.64 11.38
C LYS A 152 15.39 -18.88 10.23
N ALA A 153 14.91 -19.47 9.12
CA ALA A 153 15.70 -19.65 7.91
C ALA A 153 16.14 -18.30 7.33
N PHE A 154 15.21 -17.35 7.17
CA PHE A 154 15.52 -16.00 6.69
C PHE A 154 16.51 -15.25 7.58
N LEU A 155 16.39 -15.37 8.91
CA LEU A 155 17.39 -14.78 9.81
C LEU A 155 18.77 -15.41 9.63
N ALA A 156 18.84 -16.74 9.49
CA ALA A 156 20.10 -17.43 9.24
C ALA A 156 20.73 -17.03 7.90
N ASP A 157 19.91 -16.81 6.87
CA ASP A 157 20.38 -16.30 5.56
C ASP A 157 20.91 -14.87 5.68
N LEU A 158 20.15 -13.97 6.30
CA LEU A 158 20.56 -12.58 6.54
C LEU A 158 21.85 -12.51 7.34
N GLU A 159 21.99 -13.36 8.36
CA GLU A 159 23.19 -13.46 9.17
C GLU A 159 24.38 -13.98 8.35
N ARG A 160 24.18 -15.02 7.54
CA ARG A 160 25.20 -15.53 6.61
C ARG A 160 25.67 -14.42 5.67
N TRP A 161 24.76 -13.68 5.04
CA TRP A 161 25.12 -12.61 4.11
C TRP A 161 25.87 -11.47 4.80
N ARG A 162 25.47 -11.10 6.02
CA ARG A 162 26.19 -10.09 6.83
C ARG A 162 27.64 -10.48 7.07
N PHE A 163 27.91 -11.76 7.34
CA PHE A 163 29.27 -12.25 7.55
C PHE A 163 30.05 -12.39 6.25
N SER A 164 29.42 -12.83 5.15
CA SER A 164 30.05 -12.87 3.83
C SER A 164 30.49 -11.50 3.34
N GLU A 165 29.69 -10.46 3.59
CA GLU A 165 30.00 -9.09 3.21
C GLU A 165 31.13 -8.48 4.06
N THR A 166 31.16 -8.79 5.36
CA THR A 166 32.25 -8.39 6.28
C THR A 166 33.57 -9.12 6.00
N SER A 167 33.51 -10.32 5.41
CA SER A 167 34.70 -11.14 5.09
C SER A 167 35.30 -10.81 3.72
N ARG A 168 34.67 -9.92 2.94
CA ARG A 168 35.27 -9.40 1.71
C ARG A 168 36.43 -8.49 2.13
N PRO A 169 37.68 -8.81 1.76
CA PRO A 169 38.79 -7.90 2.05
C PRO A 169 38.45 -6.57 1.38
N GLU A 170 38.42 -5.51 2.19
CA GLU A 170 38.32 -4.14 1.74
C GLU A 170 39.48 -3.95 0.76
N THR A 171 39.19 -3.94 -0.55
CA THR A 171 40.17 -3.52 -1.54
C THR A 171 40.63 -2.15 -1.09
N PRO A 172 41.93 -1.94 -0.76
CA PRO A 172 42.39 -0.66 -0.26
C PRO A 172 41.97 0.41 -1.26
N ALA A 173 41.24 1.42 -0.78
CA ALA A 173 40.96 2.61 -1.55
C ALA A 173 42.28 3.08 -2.18
N ALA A 174 42.29 3.23 -3.50
CA ALA A 174 43.41 3.83 -4.19
C ALA A 174 43.74 5.18 -3.49
N PRO A 175 45.01 5.48 -3.20
CA PRO A 175 45.38 6.72 -2.53
C PRO A 175 45.18 7.87 -3.52
N GLY A 176 44.03 8.55 -3.45
CA GLY A 176 43.71 9.58 -4.42
C GLY A 176 42.40 10.34 -4.20
N SER A 177 41.88 10.38 -2.97
CA SER A 177 40.81 11.32 -2.62
C SER A 177 41.13 11.98 -1.30
N GLU A 178 42.05 12.94 -1.36
CA GLU A 178 42.16 14.00 -0.37
C GLU A 178 40.81 14.71 -0.28
N ARG A 179 40.10 14.44 0.81
CA ARG A 179 38.93 15.19 1.22
C ARG A 179 39.40 16.53 1.77
N ALA A 180 39.41 17.55 0.93
CA ALA A 180 39.53 18.94 1.36
C ALA A 180 38.26 19.36 2.14
N PRO A 181 38.38 20.03 3.30
CA PRO A 181 37.25 20.61 4.01
C PRO A 181 37.00 22.02 3.47
N SER A 182 35.94 22.21 2.70
CA SER A 182 35.53 23.55 2.24
C SER A 182 34.28 24.00 2.98
N SER A 183 34.52 24.77 4.04
CA SER A 183 33.52 25.67 4.63
C SER A 183 33.20 26.79 3.64
N GLU A 184 31.90 26.93 3.36
CA GLU A 184 31.13 28.16 3.16
C GLU A 184 31.86 29.44 2.68
N THR A 185 31.50 29.94 1.49
CA THR A 185 31.09 31.34 1.20
C THR A 185 31.00 31.55 -0.33
N ALA A 186 29.80 31.84 -0.84
CA ALA A 186 29.59 32.46 -2.16
C ALA A 186 29.89 33.97 -2.06
N PRO A 187 30.38 34.67 -3.12
CA PRO A 187 29.47 35.13 -4.18
C PRO A 187 30.06 35.26 -5.60
N THR A 188 29.13 35.20 -6.57
CA THR A 188 29.06 35.90 -7.88
C THR A 188 30.35 36.41 -8.52
N THR A 189 30.70 35.87 -9.69
CA THR A 189 31.09 36.68 -10.86
C THR A 189 30.54 36.06 -12.14
N ARG A 190 29.85 36.94 -12.87
CA ARG A 190 29.11 36.79 -14.11
C ARG A 190 30.11 36.77 -15.29
N VAL A 191 30.02 35.78 -16.18
CA VAL A 191 30.45 35.92 -17.58
C VAL A 191 29.26 35.52 -18.44
N ALA A 192 28.73 36.51 -19.14
CA ALA A 192 27.75 36.37 -20.21
C ALA A 192 28.48 36.63 -21.53
N THR A 193 28.25 35.77 -22.53
CA THR A 193 28.03 36.18 -23.93
C THR A 193 27.12 35.14 -24.60
N GLU A 194 26.03 35.64 -25.17
CA GLU A 194 24.87 35.00 -25.83
C GLU A 194 25.18 34.64 -27.31
N PRO A 195 24.21 34.35 -28.23
CA PRO A 195 22.82 33.88 -28.11
C PRO A 195 22.53 32.63 -28.99
N SER A 196 21.51 31.84 -28.65
CA SER A 196 20.82 31.01 -29.66
C SER A 196 19.32 31.25 -29.55
N THR A 197 18.78 31.66 -30.69
CA THR A 197 17.47 32.26 -30.92
C THR A 197 16.32 31.34 -30.51
N ALA A 198 15.33 31.92 -29.83
CA ALA A 198 14.05 31.30 -29.55
C ALA A 198 13.24 31.10 -30.84
N GLN A 199 12.62 29.93 -31.02
CA GLN A 199 11.53 29.72 -31.96
C GLN A 199 10.38 28.92 -31.29
N PRO A 200 9.10 29.29 -31.52
CA PRO A 200 7.97 28.88 -30.68
C PRO A 200 7.48 27.44 -30.89
N ALA A 201 6.90 26.87 -29.83
CA ALA A 201 6.15 25.62 -29.83
C ALA A 201 4.88 25.69 -30.70
N PRO A 202 4.54 24.62 -31.46
CA PRO A 202 3.20 24.42 -32.00
C PRO A 202 2.30 23.59 -31.05
N PRO A 203 0.98 23.84 -31.05
CA PRO A 203 0.02 23.17 -30.18
C PRO A 203 -0.29 21.73 -30.61
N ALA A 204 -0.67 20.92 -29.62
CA ALA A 204 -1.14 19.54 -29.76
C ALA A 204 -2.35 19.43 -30.71
N ALA A 205 -2.31 18.42 -31.59
CA ALA A 205 -3.45 17.95 -32.38
C ALA A 205 -3.70 16.46 -32.10
N PRO A 206 -4.96 16.00 -32.07
CA PRO A 206 -5.30 14.62 -31.75
C PRO A 206 -4.96 13.68 -32.90
N VAL A 207 -4.24 12.58 -32.62
CA VAL A 207 -4.01 11.51 -33.59
C VAL A 207 -5.28 10.64 -33.67
N VAL A 208 -5.94 10.71 -34.82
CA VAL A 208 -7.03 9.86 -35.25
C VAL A 208 -6.49 8.45 -35.51
N ILE A 209 -7.09 7.43 -34.89
CA ILE A 209 -6.83 6.02 -35.18
C ILE A 209 -7.50 5.70 -36.53
N GLY A 210 -6.70 5.71 -37.60
CA GLY A 210 -7.08 5.22 -38.91
C GLY A 210 -6.66 3.77 -39.09
N ALA A 211 -7.63 2.91 -39.39
CA ALA A 211 -7.41 1.54 -39.84
C ALA A 211 -6.53 1.54 -41.11
N GLY A 212 -5.38 0.89 -41.04
CA GLY A 212 -4.47 0.69 -42.16
C GLY A 212 -4.10 -0.78 -42.27
N THR A 213 -4.60 -1.41 -43.32
CA THR A 213 -4.25 -2.73 -43.84
C THR A 213 -2.73 -2.86 -43.96
N ALA A 214 -2.15 -3.91 -43.37
CA ALA A 214 -0.74 -4.24 -43.55
C ALA A 214 -0.63 -5.56 -44.33
N GLU A 215 -0.37 -5.45 -45.64
CA GLU A 215 0.41 -6.44 -46.37
C GLU A 215 1.88 -6.27 -45.96
N SER A 216 2.54 -7.35 -45.54
CA SER A 216 4.01 -7.47 -45.54
C SER A 216 4.44 -8.93 -45.38
N SER A 217 4.94 -9.47 -46.50
CA SER A 217 6.21 -10.16 -46.66
C SER A 217 6.64 -11.26 -45.68
N ASP A 218 6.77 -12.45 -46.26
CA ASP A 218 7.54 -13.61 -45.80
C ASP A 218 8.90 -13.27 -45.18
N THR A 219 9.12 -13.72 -43.95
CA THR A 219 10.42 -14.24 -43.51
C THR A 219 10.18 -15.28 -42.41
N SER A 220 10.61 -16.49 -42.71
CA SER A 220 10.46 -17.69 -41.90
C SER A 220 11.40 -17.70 -40.69
N TYR A 221 10.83 -17.51 -39.49
CA TYR A 221 11.40 -17.99 -38.23
C TYR A 221 10.36 -18.89 -37.55
N GLN A 222 10.69 -20.19 -37.47
CA GLN A 222 9.85 -21.23 -36.90
C GLN A 222 9.78 -21.08 -35.37
N ARG A 223 8.65 -20.58 -34.86
CA ARG A 223 8.32 -20.54 -33.42
C ARG A 223 7.82 -21.92 -32.95
N PRO A 224 8.21 -22.44 -31.77
CA PRO A 224 7.64 -23.66 -31.22
C PRO A 224 6.14 -23.47 -30.91
N SER A 225 5.35 -24.49 -31.26
CA SER A 225 3.88 -24.49 -31.26
C SER A 225 3.29 -24.21 -29.88
N THR A 226 2.52 -23.12 -29.77
CA THR A 226 1.60 -22.87 -28.65
C THR A 226 0.33 -23.71 -28.84
N PRO A 227 -0.26 -24.29 -27.77
CA PRO A 227 -1.56 -24.94 -27.87
C PRO A 227 -2.63 -23.90 -28.26
N THR A 228 -3.33 -24.14 -29.35
CA THR A 228 -4.49 -23.35 -29.79
C THR A 228 -5.61 -23.49 -28.77
N ILE A 229 -5.86 -22.43 -28.00
CA ILE A 229 -7.12 -22.28 -27.27
C ILE A 229 -8.14 -21.77 -28.28
N VAL A 230 -9.08 -22.66 -28.66
CA VAL A 230 -10.28 -22.25 -29.40
C VAL A 230 -11.19 -21.50 -28.43
N LEU A 231 -11.24 -20.18 -28.56
CA LEU A 231 -12.20 -19.35 -27.85
C LEU A 231 -13.55 -19.43 -28.59
N PRO A 232 -14.69 -19.68 -27.91
CA PRO A 232 -16.00 -19.59 -28.55
C PRO A 232 -16.27 -18.14 -29.01
N PRO A 233 -17.01 -17.94 -30.12
CA PRO A 233 -17.37 -16.59 -30.56
C PRO A 233 -18.18 -15.89 -29.47
N ALA A 234 -17.74 -14.69 -29.09
CA ALA A 234 -18.46 -13.84 -28.14
C ALA A 234 -19.83 -13.43 -28.73
N PRO A 235 -20.93 -13.48 -27.97
CA PRO A 235 -22.19 -12.88 -28.38
C PRO A 235 -22.04 -11.36 -28.34
N SER A 236 -21.70 -10.75 -29.47
CA SER A 236 -21.50 -9.29 -29.62
C SER A 236 -22.81 -8.47 -29.61
N ALA A 237 -23.93 -9.08 -29.23
CA ALA A 237 -25.24 -8.41 -29.19
C ALA A 237 -25.70 -8.04 -27.77
N SER A 238 -25.26 -8.74 -26.72
CA SER A 238 -25.80 -8.56 -25.35
C SER A 238 -25.04 -7.56 -24.48
N SER A 239 -23.74 -7.37 -24.72
CA SER A 239 -22.89 -6.48 -23.90
C SER A 239 -23.21 -5.00 -24.09
N HIS A 240 -23.69 -4.61 -25.27
CA HIS A 240 -24.00 -3.21 -25.58
C HIS A 240 -25.31 -2.75 -24.94
N ASP A 241 -26.28 -3.66 -24.84
CA ASP A 241 -27.55 -3.40 -24.13
C ASP A 241 -27.35 -3.34 -22.61
N GLU A 242 -26.51 -4.23 -22.06
CA GLU A 242 -26.19 -4.22 -20.63
C GLU A 242 -25.47 -2.93 -20.22
N THR A 243 -24.55 -2.43 -21.06
CA THR A 243 -23.87 -1.15 -20.82
C THR A 243 -24.85 0.03 -20.87
N ARG A 244 -25.82 0.01 -21.80
CA ARG A 244 -26.86 1.05 -21.88
C ARG A 244 -27.82 1.02 -20.71
N GLN A 245 -28.20 -0.18 -20.27
CA GLN A 245 -29.09 -0.36 -19.14
C GLN A 245 -28.45 0.11 -17.82
N LEU A 246 -27.14 -0.10 -17.66
CA LEU A 246 -26.39 0.43 -16.52
C LEU A 246 -26.28 1.95 -16.54
N LEU A 247 -26.14 2.58 -17.71
CA LEU A 247 -26.14 4.04 -17.82
C LEU A 247 -27.53 4.63 -17.52
N ASP A 248 -28.60 3.99 -18.00
CA ASP A 248 -29.99 4.40 -17.75
C ASP A 248 -30.39 4.24 -16.26
N ASP A 249 -29.88 3.20 -15.60
CA ASP A 249 -30.05 2.99 -14.16
C ASP A 249 -29.27 4.02 -13.32
N VAL A 250 -28.09 4.47 -13.79
CA VAL A 250 -27.33 5.54 -13.15
C VAL A 250 -28.02 6.90 -13.31
N ASP A 251 -28.61 7.20 -14.47
CA ASP A 251 -29.41 8.41 -14.69
C ASP A 251 -30.73 8.41 -13.89
N ARG A 252 -31.29 7.22 -13.60
CA ARG A 252 -32.47 7.07 -12.71
C ARG A 252 -32.16 7.28 -11.24
N LEU A 253 -30.91 7.11 -10.83
CA LEU A 253 -30.45 7.46 -9.50
C LEU A 253 -30.25 8.98 -9.43
N ASP A 254 -31.37 9.70 -9.28
CA ASP A 254 -31.34 11.10 -8.84
C ASP A 254 -30.85 11.13 -7.39
N VAL A 255 -29.53 11.00 -7.23
CA VAL A 255 -28.84 11.18 -5.96
C VAL A 255 -28.87 12.67 -5.70
N PRO A 256 -29.59 13.16 -4.68
CA PRO A 256 -29.49 14.57 -4.32
C PRO A 256 -28.03 14.82 -3.97
N SER A 257 -27.35 15.58 -4.83
CA SER A 257 -26.04 16.14 -4.59
C SER A 257 -26.06 16.70 -3.18
N ARG A 258 -25.30 16.08 -2.29
CA ARG A 258 -25.07 16.59 -0.96
C ARG A 258 -24.17 17.82 -1.10
N GLU A 259 -24.74 18.91 -1.58
CA GLU A 259 -24.21 20.24 -1.37
C GLU A 259 -24.21 20.44 0.14
N ARG A 260 -23.06 20.13 0.77
CA ARG A 260 -22.73 20.72 2.06
C ARG A 260 -22.72 22.23 1.79
N PRO A 261 -23.51 23.03 2.52
CA PRO A 261 -23.20 24.44 2.64
C PRO A 261 -21.74 24.52 3.10
N VAL A 262 -20.92 25.22 2.32
CA VAL A 262 -19.60 25.64 2.78
C VAL A 262 -19.89 26.54 3.98
N GLU A 263 -19.69 26.01 5.17
CA GLU A 263 -19.73 26.78 6.40
C GLU A 263 -18.55 27.76 6.29
N GLU A 264 -18.92 28.99 5.93
CA GLU A 264 -18.06 30.13 5.78
C GLU A 264 -17.26 30.29 7.08
N LEU A 265 -15.97 29.94 7.01
CA LEU A 265 -15.01 30.24 8.07
C LEU A 265 -15.13 31.74 8.39
N PRO A 266 -15.27 32.14 9.67
CA PRO A 266 -15.23 33.55 10.00
C PRO A 266 -13.90 34.14 9.51
N PRO A 267 -13.91 35.39 9.00
CA PRO A 267 -12.70 36.01 8.47
C PRO A 267 -11.62 36.01 9.56
N VAL A 268 -10.47 35.45 9.22
CA VAL A 268 -9.24 35.60 10.01
C VAL A 268 -8.96 37.09 10.08
N GLU A 269 -9.21 37.69 11.25
CA GLU A 269 -8.74 39.03 11.60
C GLU A 269 -7.23 39.06 11.38
N GLN A 270 -6.82 39.69 10.29
CA GLN A 270 -5.45 40.12 10.11
C GLN A 270 -5.16 41.18 11.18
N PRO A 271 -4.14 41.01 12.03
CA PRO A 271 -3.73 42.10 12.89
C PRO A 271 -3.24 43.24 12.01
N SER A 272 -3.99 44.34 11.97
CA SER A 272 -3.55 45.58 11.35
C SER A 272 -2.25 46.07 12.03
N PRO A 273 -1.33 46.69 11.26
CA PRO A 273 -0.11 47.23 11.82
C PRO A 273 -0.48 48.46 12.67
N ALA A 274 -0.28 48.36 13.99
CA ALA A 274 -0.35 49.50 14.86
C ALA A 274 0.76 50.50 14.45
N SER A 275 0.35 51.56 13.76
CA SER A 275 0.70 52.95 14.04
C SER A 275 2.03 53.17 14.76
N ASN A 276 3.10 53.37 13.98
CA ASN A 276 4.29 54.08 14.43
C ASN A 276 4.04 55.59 14.36
N ASP A 277 3.81 56.19 15.52
CA ASP A 277 4.07 57.58 15.92
C ASP A 277 3.25 57.80 17.21
N GLU A 278 3.72 58.38 18.31
CA GLU A 278 4.66 59.48 18.44
C GLU A 278 5.16 59.54 19.91
N THR A 279 6.47 59.77 20.05
CA THR A 279 7.15 60.65 21.03
C THR A 279 7.12 60.47 22.56
N ARG A 280 8.36 60.56 23.09
CA ARG A 280 8.82 61.29 24.32
C ARG A 280 8.41 60.67 25.68
N GLU A 281 9.24 60.62 26.71
CA GLU A 281 10.38 61.44 27.13
C GLU A 281 11.12 60.74 28.30
N GLU A 282 12.42 61.02 28.42
CA GLU A 282 13.22 61.09 29.66
C GLU A 282 13.56 59.86 30.55
N SER A 283 14.86 59.51 30.47
CA SER A 283 15.85 59.52 31.58
C SER A 283 15.97 58.31 32.53
N PRO A 284 17.19 57.75 32.68
CA PRO A 284 17.53 56.79 33.72
C PRO A 284 18.17 57.52 34.91
N THR A 285 17.74 57.26 36.15
CA THR A 285 18.50 57.66 37.35
C THR A 285 18.13 56.82 38.58
N THR A 286 19.18 56.16 39.09
CA THR A 286 19.46 55.69 40.46
C THR A 286 18.63 54.58 41.13
N ALA A 287 19.37 53.50 41.43
CA ALA A 287 19.18 52.59 42.56
C ALA A 287 19.33 53.32 43.92
N PRO A 288 19.11 52.69 45.11
CA PRO A 288 20.08 51.69 45.61
C PRO A 288 19.51 50.56 46.50
N SER A 289 20.36 49.52 46.68
CA SER A 289 20.70 48.74 47.90
C SER A 289 19.56 48.22 48.80
N ALA A 290 19.58 47.04 49.41
CA ALA A 290 20.62 46.14 49.93
C ALA A 290 19.83 44.89 50.46
N ARG A 291 20.34 43.75 50.94
CA ARG A 291 21.65 43.24 51.33
C ARG A 291 21.38 41.77 51.72
N SER A 292 22.17 40.83 51.21
CA SER A 292 22.38 39.53 51.85
C SER A 292 23.43 39.66 52.96
N ALA A 293 23.22 38.97 54.07
CA ALA A 293 24.20 38.51 55.06
C ALA A 293 23.55 37.28 55.72
N ASP A 294 24.20 36.12 55.76
CA ASP A 294 25.15 35.71 56.81
C ASP A 294 24.60 35.93 58.23
#